data_AF-A0A438GYY0-F1
#
_entry.id   AF-A0A438GYY0-F1
#
_cell.length_a   1.000
_cell.length_b   1.000
_cell.length_c   1.000
_cell.angle_alpha   90.00
_cell.angle_beta   90.00
_cell.angle_gamma   90.00
#
_symmetry.space_group_name_H-M   'P 1'
#
loop_
_entity.id
_entity.type
_entity.pdbx_description
1 polymer ?
#
loop_
_entity_poly.entity_id
_entity_poly.type
_entity_poly.pdbx_seq_one_letter_code
_entity_poly.pdbx_strand_id
1 'polypeptide(L)'
;MAKNAFVEGRQIVDVALIANEAIDSLLKGDEAGVLCKLDLEKAYAHINWDFLLTVMQKMGFGGKWAGWIRWCISTTSFSVLINGSPAGFFQSTQGLRQGDPISPYLFVLGMEALSYLINRAVRGAS
;
A
#
# COMPACT_ATOMS: atom_id res chain seq x y z
N MET A 1 22.54 0.75 5.51
CA MET A 1 22.05 0.74 4.12
C MET A 1 20.53 0.66 4.14
N ALA A 2 19.86 1.81 4.09
CA ALA A 2 18.40 1.86 4.03
C ALA A 2 17.96 1.54 2.61
N LYS A 3 17.15 0.48 2.44
CA LYS A 3 16.47 0.21 1.17
C LYS A 3 15.40 1.28 0.99
N ASN A 4 15.70 2.19 0.09
CA ASN A 4 14.85 3.27 -0.35
C ASN A 4 13.46 2.78 -0.75
N ALA A 5 12.48 3.63 -0.48
CA ALA A 5 11.06 3.41 -0.61
C ALA A 5 10.66 3.00 -2.03
N PHE A 6 10.62 1.68 -2.25
CA PHE A 6 9.70 0.96 -3.13
C PHE A 6 9.66 1.25 -4.64
N VAL A 7 10.17 2.38 -5.08
CA VAL A 7 10.23 2.87 -6.44
C VAL A 7 11.69 3.13 -6.74
N GLU A 8 12.21 2.48 -7.78
CA GLU A 8 13.58 2.69 -8.23
C GLU A 8 13.82 4.18 -8.49
N GLY A 9 14.89 4.73 -7.91
CA GLY A 9 15.27 6.14 -8.07
C GLY A 9 14.71 7.14 -7.05
N ARG A 10 13.77 6.78 -6.16
CA ARG A 10 13.35 7.68 -5.07
C ARG A 10 14.20 7.48 -3.82
N GLN A 11 14.88 8.53 -3.36
CA GLN A 11 15.58 8.52 -2.09
C GLN A 11 14.70 9.07 -0.97
N ILE A 12 14.98 8.69 0.27
CA ILE A 12 14.27 9.23 1.45
C ILE A 12 14.35 10.76 1.54
N VAL A 13 15.45 11.34 1.05
CA VAL A 13 15.66 12.79 1.01
C VAL A 13 14.66 13.50 0.09
N ASP A 14 14.21 12.86 -0.99
CA ASP A 14 13.24 13.44 -1.92
C ASP A 14 11.87 13.59 -1.24
N VAL A 15 11.49 12.59 -0.43
CA VAL A 15 10.23 12.62 0.33
C VAL A 15 10.25 13.74 1.37
N ALA A 16 11.39 13.94 2.05
CA ALA A 16 11.55 15.03 3.02
C ALA A 16 11.50 16.41 2.35
N LEU A 17 12.11 16.55 1.16
CA LEU A 17 12.08 17.79 0.39
C LEU A 17 10.65 18.16 -0.03
N ILE A 18 9.91 17.21 -0.61
CA ILE A 18 8.50 17.43 -1.01
C ILE A 18 7.63 17.84 0.18
N ALA A 19 7.83 17.21 1.35
CA ALA A 19 7.08 17.57 2.55
C ALA A 19 7.40 18.98 3.03
N ASN A 20 8.68 19.37 3.00
CA ASN A 20 9.10 20.73 3.36
C ASN A 20 8.51 21.77 2.39
N GLU A 21 8.55 21.51 1.08
CA GLU A 21 7.95 22.39 0.08
C GLU A 21 6.43 22.54 0.30
N ALA A 22 5.72 21.46 0.61
CA ALA A 22 4.29 21.51 0.90
C ALA A 22 3.97 22.36 2.16
N ILE A 23 4.78 22.25 3.21
CA ILE A 23 4.65 23.09 4.42
C ILE A 23 4.94 24.55 4.09
N ASP A 24 6.04 24.82 3.38
CA ASP A 24 6.44 26.16 2.97
C ASP A 24 5.37 26.84 2.12
N SER A 25 4.79 26.12 1.15
CA SER A 25 3.67 26.61 0.34
C SER A 25 2.45 26.94 1.18
N LEU A 26 2.13 26.12 2.19
CA LEU A 26 1.00 26.37 3.09
C LEU A 26 1.23 27.61 3.96
N LEU A 27 2.45 27.80 4.48
CA LEU A 27 2.80 28.94 5.34
C LEU A 27 2.89 30.27 4.58
N LYS A 28 3.22 30.23 3.28
CA LYS A 28 3.35 31.41 2.41
C LYS A 28 2.03 31.78 1.71
N GLY A 29 1.03 30.90 1.71
CA GLY A 29 -0.29 31.16 1.15
C GLY A 29 -1.12 32.10 2.04
N ASP A 30 -1.97 32.92 1.42
CA ASP A 30 -2.91 33.80 2.13
C ASP A 30 -4.22 33.06 2.51
N GLU A 31 -4.33 31.79 2.09
CA GLU A 31 -5.46 30.92 2.41
C GLU A 31 -5.13 29.97 3.56
N ALA A 32 -6.05 29.84 4.52
CA ALA A 32 -5.95 28.83 5.56
C ALA A 32 -6.05 27.42 4.93
N GLY A 33 -5.02 26.60 5.11
CA GLY A 33 -5.03 25.21 4.66
C GLY A 33 -4.62 24.23 5.75
N VAL A 34 -4.83 22.94 5.48
CA VAL A 34 -4.59 21.85 6.42
C VAL A 34 -3.65 20.83 5.79
N LEU A 35 -2.61 20.43 6.54
CA LEU A 35 -1.74 19.32 6.18
C LEU A 35 -2.20 18.04 6.88
N CYS A 36 -2.62 17.05 6.11
CA CYS A 36 -3.06 15.74 6.61
C CYS A 36 -1.97 14.68 6.40
N LYS A 37 -1.38 14.17 7.50
CA LYS A 37 -0.52 12.99 7.45
C LYS A 37 -1.37 11.72 7.63
N LEU A 38 -1.49 10.94 6.57
CA LEU A 38 -2.15 9.63 6.62
C LEU A 38 -1.13 8.57 7.06
N ASP A 39 -1.40 7.92 8.19
CA ASP A 39 -0.63 6.78 8.67
C ASP A 39 -1.47 5.51 8.51
N LEU A 40 -0.91 4.48 7.86
CA LEU A 40 -1.59 3.22 7.59
C LEU A 40 -1.03 2.15 8.53
N GLU A 41 -1.71 1.93 9.65
CA GLU A 41 -1.27 0.94 10.64
C GLU A 41 -1.15 -0.43 9.99
N LYS A 42 0.07 -1.00 10.02
CA LYS A 42 0.39 -2.32 9.45
C LYS A 42 -0.19 -2.48 8.05
N ALA A 43 0.02 -1.49 7.18
CA ALA A 43 -0.61 -1.39 5.87
C ALA A 43 -0.57 -2.70 5.05
N TYR A 44 0.55 -3.44 5.11
CA TYR A 44 0.66 -4.75 4.48
C TYR A 44 -0.32 -5.79 5.05
N ALA A 45 -0.54 -5.84 6.36
CA ALA A 45 -1.39 -6.84 7.00
C ALA A 45 -2.90 -6.62 6.76
N HIS A 46 -3.32 -5.40 6.42
CA HIS A 46 -4.72 -5.02 6.36
C HIS A 46 -5.26 -4.76 4.94
N ILE A 47 -4.48 -5.06 3.89
CA ILE A 47 -5.00 -4.93 2.52
C ILE A 47 -6.10 -5.96 2.27
N ASN A 48 -7.29 -5.48 1.94
CA ASN A 48 -8.39 -6.34 1.50
C ASN A 48 -8.09 -6.92 0.10
N TRP A 49 -8.17 -8.25 -0.02
CA TRP A 49 -7.84 -8.95 -1.27
C TRP A 49 -8.85 -8.71 -2.40
N ASP A 50 -10.14 -8.63 -2.10
CA ASP A 50 -11.14 -8.37 -3.13
C ASP A 50 -11.02 -6.94 -3.68
N PHE A 51 -10.68 -5.96 -2.82
CA PHE A 51 -10.30 -4.62 -3.26
C PHE A 51 -9.09 -4.67 -4.21
N LEU A 52 -8.00 -5.33 -3.82
CA LEU A 52 -6.79 -5.44 -4.63
C LEU A 52 -7.07 -6.08 -5.99
N LEU A 53 -7.83 -7.18 -6.01
CA LEU A 53 -8.18 -7.88 -7.25
C LEU A 53 -9.11 -7.04 -8.14
N THR A 54 -10.03 -6.27 -7.54
CA THR A 54 -10.86 -5.32 -8.28
C THR A 54 -10.01 -4.21 -8.91
N VAL A 55 -9.03 -3.69 -8.18
CA VAL A 55 -8.07 -2.69 -8.70
C VAL A 55 -7.30 -3.26 -9.89
N MET A 56 -6.74 -4.47 -9.76
CA MET A 56 -6.06 -5.14 -10.86
C MET A 56 -6.95 -5.28 -12.09
N GLN A 57 -8.20 -5.70 -11.93
CA GLN A 57 -9.13 -5.79 -13.06
C GLN A 57 -9.39 -4.41 -13.70
N LYS A 58 -9.58 -3.37 -12.90
CA LYS A 58 -9.78 -1.99 -13.40
C LYS A 58 -8.55 -1.41 -14.10
N MET A 59 -7.35 -1.84 -13.74
CA MET A 59 -6.10 -1.47 -14.40
C MET A 59 -5.81 -2.31 -15.66
N GLY A 60 -6.71 -3.22 -16.05
CA GLY A 60 -6.61 -3.98 -17.30
C GLY A 60 -5.84 -5.29 -17.18
N PHE A 61 -5.52 -5.76 -15.97
CA PHE A 61 -4.92 -7.08 -15.80
C PHE A 61 -5.92 -8.18 -16.20
N GLY A 62 -5.49 -9.09 -17.08
CA GLY A 62 -6.33 -10.20 -17.52
C GLY A 62 -6.70 -11.15 -16.37
N GLY A 63 -7.84 -11.85 -16.50
CA GLY A 63 -8.36 -12.75 -15.46
C GLY A 63 -7.38 -13.84 -15.02
N LYS A 64 -6.50 -14.29 -15.92
CA LYS A 64 -5.42 -15.25 -15.61
C LYS A 64 -4.43 -14.69 -14.59
N TRP A 65 -3.99 -13.43 -14.78
CA TRP A 65 -3.09 -12.75 -13.83
C TRP A 65 -3.76 -12.54 -12.47
N ALA A 66 -5.01 -12.06 -12.47
CA ALA A 66 -5.77 -11.90 -11.22
C ALA A 66 -5.96 -13.25 -10.49
N GLY A 67 -6.18 -14.35 -11.23
CA GLY A 67 -6.27 -15.69 -10.69
C GLY A 67 -4.97 -16.17 -10.04
N TRP A 68 -3.83 -15.93 -10.70
CA TRP A 68 -2.51 -16.24 -10.12
C TRP A 68 -2.24 -15.46 -8.84
N ILE A 69 -2.52 -14.14 -8.83
CA ILE A 69 -2.36 -13.34 -7.62
C ILE A 69 -3.29 -13.81 -6.51
N ARG A 70 -4.57 -14.09 -6.81
CA ARG A 70 -5.52 -14.64 -5.84
C ARG A 70 -4.99 -15.94 -5.23
N TRP A 71 -4.40 -16.81 -6.05
CA TRP A 71 -3.81 -18.06 -5.57
C TRP A 71 -2.58 -17.81 -4.68
N CYS A 72 -1.65 -16.93 -5.09
CA CYS A 72 -0.46 -16.60 -4.31
C CYS A 72 -0.80 -16.03 -2.93
N ILE A 73 -1.75 -15.09 -2.86
CA ILE A 73 -2.09 -14.43 -1.58
C ILE A 73 -2.91 -15.34 -0.66
N SER A 74 -3.81 -16.19 -1.21
CA SER A 74 -4.70 -17.06 -0.42
C SER A 74 -4.05 -18.35 0.10
N THR A 75 -2.98 -18.83 -0.55
CA THR A 75 -2.29 -20.06 -0.13
C THR A 75 -1.31 -19.85 1.01
N THR A 76 -1.08 -18.62 1.44
CA THR A 76 -0.16 -18.31 2.54
C THR A 76 -0.76 -18.79 3.88
N SER A 77 -0.06 -19.68 4.57
CA SER A 77 -0.36 -20.10 5.94
C SER A 77 0.65 -19.53 6.94
N PHE A 78 0.18 -19.29 8.16
CA PHE A 78 0.94 -18.76 9.28
C PHE A 78 0.93 -19.77 10.41
N SER A 79 1.98 -19.77 11.22
CA SER A 79 2.08 -20.57 12.44
C SER A 79 2.53 -19.69 13.60
N VAL A 80 2.16 -20.07 14.82
CA VAL A 80 2.64 -19.39 16.03
C VAL A 80 3.89 -20.11 16.51
N LEU A 81 4.99 -19.39 16.74
CA LEU A 81 6.19 -20.00 17.32
C LEU A 81 6.05 -20.05 18.86
N ILE A 82 5.98 -21.25 19.42
CA ILE A 82 6.01 -21.49 20.88
C ILE A 82 7.38 -22.08 21.22
N ASN A 83 8.18 -21.36 22.00
CA ASN A 83 9.56 -21.74 22.33
C ASN A 83 10.42 -22.05 21.08
N GLY A 84 10.24 -21.26 20.01
CA GLY A 84 10.95 -21.45 18.74
C GLY A 84 10.42 -22.58 17.85
N SER A 85 9.43 -23.35 18.32
CA SER A 85 8.80 -24.42 17.54
C SER A 85 7.46 -23.98 16.96
N PRO A 86 7.17 -24.21 15.66
CA PRO A 86 5.87 -23.92 15.08
C PRO A 86 4.74 -24.71 15.75
N ALA A 87 3.69 -24.03 16.17
CA ALA A 87 2.50 -24.59 16.78
C ALA A 87 1.25 -24.11 16.04
N GLY A 88 0.54 -25.08 15.45
CA GLY A 88 -0.68 -24.83 14.68
C GLY A 88 -0.45 -24.09 13.36
N PHE A 89 -1.47 -24.11 12.51
CA PHE A 89 -1.51 -23.31 11.29
C PHE A 89 -2.83 -22.57 11.20
N PHE A 90 -2.78 -21.34 10.74
CA PHE A 90 -3.95 -20.54 10.40
C PHE A 90 -3.72 -19.83 9.07
N GLN A 91 -4.81 -19.52 8.37
CA GLN A 91 -4.75 -18.77 7.13
C GLN A 91 -5.09 -17.31 7.39
N SER A 92 -4.51 -16.42 6.59
CA SER A 92 -4.98 -15.05 6.53
C SER A 92 -6.11 -14.93 5.52
N THR A 93 -7.02 -13.99 5.75
CA THR A 93 -8.09 -13.60 4.81
C THR A 93 -7.82 -12.26 4.15
N GLN A 94 -6.73 -11.59 4.55
CA GLN A 94 -6.32 -10.28 4.06
C GLN A 94 -4.81 -10.08 4.22
N GLY A 95 -4.30 -9.02 3.62
CA GLY A 95 -2.93 -8.59 3.74
C GLY A 95 -1.95 -9.29 2.80
N LEU A 96 -0.76 -8.73 2.71
CA LEU A 96 0.33 -9.13 1.85
C LEU A 96 1.51 -9.55 2.71
N ARG A 97 2.17 -10.63 2.31
CA ARG A 97 3.28 -11.21 3.07
C ARG A 97 4.52 -10.33 2.94
N GLN A 98 4.98 -9.77 4.06
CA GLN A 98 6.28 -9.09 4.07
C GLN A 98 7.41 -10.09 3.77
N GLY A 99 8.33 -9.69 2.89
CA GLY A 99 9.42 -10.54 2.42
C GLY A 99 9.10 -11.39 1.18
N ASP A 100 7.84 -11.46 0.76
CA ASP A 100 7.49 -11.95 -0.57
C ASP A 100 7.89 -10.90 -1.62
N PRO A 101 8.59 -11.25 -2.71
CA PRO A 101 8.98 -10.32 -3.76
C PRO A 101 7.81 -9.64 -4.50
N ILE A 102 6.58 -10.21 -4.51
CA ILE A 102 5.45 -9.64 -5.26
C ILE A 102 4.58 -8.69 -4.44
N SER A 103 4.40 -8.99 -3.15
CA SER A 103 3.71 -8.15 -2.16
C SER A 103 4.06 -6.65 -2.26
N PRO A 104 5.35 -6.30 -2.38
CA PRO A 104 5.83 -5.04 -2.91
C PRO A 104 4.95 -4.30 -3.95
N TYR A 105 4.82 -4.88 -5.12
CA TYR A 105 4.17 -4.26 -6.27
C TYR A 105 2.66 -4.22 -6.09
N LEU A 106 2.09 -5.26 -5.47
CA LEU A 106 0.67 -5.32 -5.13
C LEU A 106 0.27 -4.21 -4.16
N PHE A 107 1.14 -3.87 -3.20
CA PHE A 107 0.93 -2.73 -2.30
C PHE A 107 0.84 -1.43 -3.08
N VAL A 108 1.77 -1.18 -4.01
CA VAL A 108 1.78 0.02 -4.85
C VAL A 108 0.51 0.13 -5.69
N LEU A 109 0.02 -0.96 -6.30
CA LEU A 109 -1.25 -0.96 -7.04
C LEU A 109 -2.43 -0.52 -6.17
N GLY A 110 -2.53 -1.06 -4.95
CA GLY A 110 -3.57 -0.68 -4.00
C GLY A 110 -3.48 0.79 -3.60
N MET A 111 -2.26 1.30 -3.36
CA MET A 111 -2.02 2.69 -2.99
C MET A 111 -2.29 3.67 -4.14
N GLU A 112 -1.99 3.30 -5.38
CA GLU A 112 -2.32 4.11 -6.57
C GLU A 112 -3.83 4.29 -6.71
N ALA A 113 -4.59 3.21 -6.52
CA ALA A 113 -6.05 3.28 -6.52
C ALA A 113 -6.60 4.11 -5.35
N LEU A 114 -6.02 4.00 -4.15
CA LEU A 114 -6.39 4.84 -3.01
C LEU A 114 -6.11 6.32 -3.28
N SER A 115 -4.94 6.65 -3.83
CA SER A 115 -4.58 8.00 -4.24
C SER A 115 -5.57 8.56 -5.28
N TYR A 116 -5.94 7.75 -6.28
CA TYR A 116 -6.96 8.12 -7.26
C TYR A 116 -8.31 8.41 -6.62
N LEU A 117 -8.77 7.55 -5.68
CA LEU A 117 -10.04 7.74 -4.98
C LEU A 117 -10.05 9.01 -4.11
N ILE A 118 -8.96 9.31 -3.41
CA ILE A 118 -8.80 10.54 -2.63
C ILE A 118 -8.87 11.75 -3.56
N ASN A 119 -8.08 11.76 -4.65
CA ASN A 119 -8.08 12.86 -5.62
C ASN A 119 -9.46 13.07 -6.25
N ARG A 120 -10.19 11.98 -6.54
CA ARG A 120 -11.55 12.08 -7.08
C ARG A 120 -12.52 12.66 -6.06
N ALA A 121 -12.43 12.28 -4.79
CA ALA A 121 -13.26 12.83 -3.72
C ALA A 121 -13.01 14.34 -3.54
N VAL A 122 -11.75 14.78 -3.59
CA VAL A 122 -11.38 16.20 -3.51
C VAL A 122 -11.98 17.00 -4.67
N ARG A 123 -11.89 16.49 -5.92
CA ARG A 123 -12.44 17.16 -7.10
C ARG A 123 -13.97 17.13 -7.21
N GLY A 124 -14.62 16.16 -6.56
CA GLY A 124 -16.09 16.04 -6.56
C GLY A 124 -16.78 16.80 -5.42
N ALA A 125 -16.00 17.39 -4.50
CA ALA A 125 -16.49 18.22 -3.40
C ALA A 125 -16.51 19.72 -3.73
N SER A 126 -16.17 20.09 -4.98
CA SER A 126 -16.25 21.44 -5.55
C SER A 126 -17.40 21.57 -6.53
#